data_AF-A0A0C6FXQ3-F1
#
_entry.id   AF-A0A0C6FXQ3-F1
#
_cell.length_a   1.000
_cell.length_b   1.000
_cell.length_c   1.000
_cell.angle_alpha   90.00
_cell.angle_beta   90.00
_cell.angle_gamma   90.00
#
_symmetry.space_group_name_H-M   'P 1'
#
loop_
_entity.id
_entity.type
_entity.pdbx_description
1 polymer ?
#
loop_
_entity_poly.entity_id
_entity_poly.type
_entity_poly.pdbx_seq_one_letter_code
_entity_poly.pdbx_strand_id
1 'polypeptide(L)'
;MSSTQKPFEIPSEMRDFAEKGVQNARTAFGTFLGSARKLAETVQTSTQTSQTGMGTAVARGFDYTEQHATATFDLAEKLVRTRDVKEALELQGEYMRNQMSALQTQAKEFATLSESIKADMTKAQAKA
;
A
#
# COMPACT_ATOMS: atom_id res chain seq x y z
N MET A 1 29.59 29.04 29.94
CA MET A 1 28.26 29.32 29.37
C MET A 1 27.77 28.05 28.71
N SER A 2 26.89 27.32 29.38
CA SER A 2 26.37 26.04 28.90
C SER A 2 25.29 26.31 27.85
N SER A 3 25.59 26.01 26.60
CA SER A 3 24.63 26.05 25.50
C SER A 3 23.58 24.96 25.73
N THR A 4 22.48 25.30 26.41
CA THR A 4 21.26 24.48 26.41
C THR A 4 20.77 24.41 24.96
N GLN A 5 21.18 23.36 24.25
CA GLN A 5 20.54 22.99 23.00
C GLN A 5 19.10 22.66 23.37
N LYS A 6 18.17 23.55 23.01
CA LYS A 6 16.74 23.23 23.08
C LYS A 6 16.55 21.94 22.28
N PRO A 7 15.90 20.90 22.84
CA PRO A 7 15.57 19.73 22.05
C PRO A 7 14.85 20.20 20.77
N PHE A 8 15.21 19.62 19.64
CA PHE A 8 14.63 19.98 18.35
C PHE A 8 13.15 19.60 18.37
N GLU A 9 12.27 20.57 18.66
CA GLU A 9 10.83 20.39 18.65
C GLU A 9 10.26 20.93 17.34
N ILE A 10 9.55 20.09 16.59
CA ILE A 10 8.81 20.55 15.41
C ILE A 10 7.70 21.52 15.89
N PRO A 11 7.52 22.71 15.27
CA PRO A 11 6.43 23.62 15.62
C PRO A 11 5.05 22.97 15.43
N SER A 12 4.08 23.32 16.28
CA SER A 12 2.71 22.79 16.21
C SER A 12 2.03 23.09 14.88
N GLU A 13 2.19 24.31 14.34
CA GLU A 13 1.55 24.70 13.08
C GLU A 13 2.06 23.87 11.89
N MET A 14 3.35 23.50 11.91
CA MET A 14 3.93 22.64 10.87
C MET A 14 3.41 21.21 10.96
N ARG A 15 3.19 20.68 12.16
CA ARG A 15 2.57 19.37 12.36
C ARG A 15 1.12 19.35 11.91
N ASP A 16 0.32 20.34 12.32
CA ASP A 16 -1.10 20.42 11.94
C ASP A 16 -1.26 20.55 10.42
N PHE A 17 -0.38 21.31 9.77
CA PHE A 17 -0.33 21.41 8.32
C PHE A 17 0.04 20.08 7.66
N ALA A 18 1.08 19.41 8.17
CA ALA A 18 1.50 18.12 7.66
C ALA A 18 0.43 17.03 7.88
N GLU A 19 -0.29 17.05 9.01
CA GLU A 19 -1.34 16.09 9.33
C GLU A 19 -2.51 16.24 8.36
N LYS A 20 -2.95 17.48 8.12
CA LYS A 20 -3.93 17.79 7.08
C LYS A 20 -3.45 17.38 5.69
N GLY A 21 -2.17 17.61 5.38
CA GLY A 21 -1.56 17.21 4.11
C GLY A 21 -1.61 15.70 3.90
N VAL A 22 -1.20 14.92 4.90
CA VAL A 22 -1.24 13.44 4.88
C VAL A 22 -2.67 12.93 4.76
N GLN A 23 -3.62 13.49 5.52
CA GLN A 23 -5.04 13.12 5.43
C GLN A 23 -5.61 13.41 4.03
N ASN A 24 -5.37 14.61 3.49
CA ASN A 24 -5.82 14.99 2.16
C ASN A 24 -5.23 14.07 1.08
N ALA A 25 -3.93 13.76 1.18
CA ALA A 25 -3.27 12.85 0.25
C ALA A 25 -3.85 11.43 0.33
N ARG A 26 -4.12 10.92 1.54
CA ARG A 26 -4.76 9.62 1.76
C ARG A 26 -6.15 9.58 1.10
N THR A 27 -6.97 10.60 1.29
CA THR A 27 -8.30 10.69 0.69
C THR A 27 -8.25 10.77 -0.83
N ALA A 28 -7.36 11.60 -1.39
CA ALA A 28 -7.20 11.75 -2.83
C ALA A 28 -6.73 10.43 -3.46
N PHE A 29 -5.75 9.77 -2.84
CA PHE A 29 -5.25 8.48 -3.30
C PHE A 29 -6.33 7.40 -3.25
N GLY A 30 -7.07 7.29 -2.15
CA GLY A 30 -8.17 6.32 -2.02
C GLY A 30 -9.26 6.54 -3.07
N THR A 31 -9.61 7.79 -3.36
CA THR A 31 -10.58 8.14 -4.41
C THR A 31 -10.09 7.74 -5.80
N PHE A 32 -8.81 8.03 -6.09
CA PHE A 32 -8.19 7.64 -7.36
C PHE A 32 -8.15 6.13 -7.53
N LEU A 33 -7.65 5.40 -6.53
CA LEU A 33 -7.53 3.95 -6.57
C LEU A 33 -8.89 3.27 -6.71
N GLY A 34 -9.90 3.74 -5.96
CA GLY A 34 -11.27 3.23 -6.07
C GLY A 34 -11.87 3.45 -7.46
N SER A 35 -11.62 4.62 -8.07
CA SER A 35 -12.07 4.92 -9.44
C SER A 35 -11.38 4.02 -10.47
N ALA A 36 -10.07 3.82 -10.33
CA ALA A 36 -9.28 2.93 -11.19
C ALA A 36 -9.73 1.47 -11.05
N ARG A 37 -10.00 1.00 -9.83
CA ARG A 37 -10.50 -0.35 -9.56
C ARG A 37 -11.85 -0.59 -10.21
N LYS A 38 -12.79 0.35 -10.06
CA LYS A 38 -14.11 0.27 -10.70
C LYS A 38 -14.03 0.20 -12.23
N LEU A 39 -13.11 0.96 -12.83
CA LEU A 39 -12.85 0.88 -14.26
C LEU A 39 -12.32 -0.50 -14.65
N ALA A 40 -11.32 -1.01 -13.93
CA ALA A 40 -10.75 -2.33 -14.18
C ALA A 40 -11.80 -3.45 -14.04
N GLU A 41 -12.64 -3.40 -13.01
CA GLU A 41 -13.75 -4.34 -12.81
C GLU A 41 -14.76 -4.27 -13.95
N THR A 42 -15.08 -3.08 -14.46
CA THR A 42 -15.98 -2.88 -15.60
C THR A 42 -15.42 -3.53 -16.87
N VAL A 43 -14.11 -3.33 -17.14
CA VAL A 43 -13.42 -3.95 -18.27
C VAL A 43 -13.34 -5.46 -18.13
N GLN A 44 -13.00 -5.98 -16.94
CA GLN A 44 -12.95 -7.41 -16.68
C GLN A 44 -14.31 -8.09 -16.84
N THR A 45 -15.37 -7.47 -16.32
CA THR A 45 -16.75 -7.96 -16.46
C THR A 45 -17.16 -7.98 -17.93
N SER A 46 -16.87 -6.90 -18.68
CA SER A 46 -17.23 -6.78 -20.10
C SER A 46 -16.52 -7.82 -20.98
N THR A 47 -15.29 -8.20 -20.61
CA THR A 47 -14.47 -9.18 -21.33
C THR A 47 -14.56 -10.60 -20.75
N GLN A 48 -15.34 -10.82 -19.69
CA GLN A 48 -15.42 -12.07 -18.92
C GLN A 48 -14.06 -12.58 -18.41
N THR A 49 -13.07 -11.70 -18.22
CA THR A 49 -11.72 -12.07 -17.79
C THR A 49 -11.56 -12.17 -16.27
N SER A 50 -12.58 -11.84 -15.48
CA SER A 50 -12.55 -11.86 -14.02
C SER A 50 -12.17 -13.22 -13.42
N GLN A 51 -12.50 -14.33 -14.09
CA GLN A 51 -12.17 -15.68 -13.63
C GLN A 51 -10.82 -16.19 -14.14
N THR A 52 -10.11 -15.41 -14.95
CA THR A 52 -8.78 -15.78 -15.46
C THR A 52 -7.70 -15.43 -14.44
N GLY A 53 -6.58 -16.13 -14.50
CA GLY A 53 -5.38 -15.80 -13.75
C GLY A 53 -4.89 -14.38 -14.03
N MET A 54 -5.07 -13.86 -15.24
CA MET A 54 -4.74 -12.46 -15.58
C MET A 54 -5.69 -11.46 -14.89
N GLY A 55 -7.00 -11.73 -14.89
CA GLY A 55 -7.96 -10.90 -14.17
C GLY A 55 -7.70 -10.88 -12.66
N THR A 56 -7.39 -12.06 -12.11
CA THR A 56 -6.98 -12.21 -10.71
C THR A 56 -5.68 -11.44 -10.41
N ALA A 57 -4.69 -11.48 -11.31
CA ALA A 57 -3.43 -10.74 -11.17
C ALA A 57 -3.65 -9.22 -11.12
N VAL A 58 -4.54 -8.69 -11.97
CA VAL A 58 -4.88 -7.27 -11.97
C VAL A 58 -5.55 -6.87 -10.66
N ALA A 59 -6.52 -7.66 -10.17
CA ALA A 59 -7.18 -7.39 -8.88
C ALA A 59 -6.18 -7.40 -7.71
N ARG A 60 -5.28 -8.40 -7.70
CA ARG A 60 -4.17 -8.50 -6.73
C ARG A 60 -3.25 -7.28 -6.75
N GLY A 61 -2.95 -6.75 -7.95
CA GLY A 61 -2.14 -5.55 -8.09
C GLY A 61 -2.76 -4.31 -7.42
N PHE A 62 -4.09 -4.17 -7.51
CA PHE A 62 -4.81 -3.13 -6.77
C PHE A 62 -4.75 -3.35 -5.26
N ASP A 63 -4.96 -4.58 -4.79
CA ASP A 63 -4.89 -4.91 -3.36
C ASP A 63 -3.50 -4.60 -2.77
N TYR A 64 -2.42 -4.95 -3.46
CA TYR A 64 -1.06 -4.63 -3.02
C TYR A 64 -0.82 -3.13 -2.99
N THR A 65 -1.25 -2.42 -4.04
CA THR A 65 -1.12 -0.95 -4.09
C THR A 65 -1.84 -0.29 -2.91
N GLU A 66 -3.04 -0.77 -2.57
CA GLU A 66 -3.80 -0.29 -1.42
C GLU A 66 -3.10 -0.59 -0.08
N GLN A 67 -2.60 -1.80 0.10
CA GLN A 67 -1.88 -2.21 1.30
C GLN A 67 -0.59 -1.40 1.50
N HIS A 68 0.21 -1.23 0.45
CA HIS A 68 1.45 -0.46 0.48
C HIS A 68 1.19 1.01 0.76
N ALA A 69 0.20 1.60 0.10
CA ALA A 69 -0.19 2.99 0.33
C ALA A 69 -0.70 3.19 1.77
N THR A 70 -1.59 2.31 2.25
CA THR A 70 -2.13 2.37 3.62
C THR A 70 -1.01 2.32 4.65
N ALA A 71 -0.10 1.36 4.55
CA ALA A 71 1.03 1.25 5.48
C ALA A 71 1.95 2.48 5.44
N THR A 72 2.14 3.09 4.26
CA THR A 72 2.94 4.31 4.10
C THR A 72 2.25 5.52 4.72
N PHE A 73 0.93 5.68 4.50
CA PHE A 73 0.15 6.76 5.09
C PHE A 73 0.06 6.62 6.62
N ASP A 74 -0.10 5.41 7.14
CA ASP A 74 -0.13 5.17 8.58
C ASP A 74 1.23 5.51 9.22
N LEU A 75 2.36 5.15 8.59
CA LEU A 75 3.68 5.59 9.04
C LEU A 75 3.81 7.12 8.99
N ALA A 76 3.40 7.76 7.89
CA ALA A 76 3.46 9.21 7.74
C ALA A 76 2.62 9.93 8.80
N GLU A 77 1.42 9.42 9.12
CA GLU A 77 0.55 9.95 10.15
C GLU A 77 1.19 9.83 11.55
N LYS A 78 1.77 8.66 11.87
CA LYS A 78 2.50 8.45 13.12
C LYS A 78 3.75 9.35 13.21
N LEU A 79 4.49 9.54 12.12
CA LEU A 79 5.68 10.40 12.06
C LEU A 79 5.35 11.89 12.22
N VAL A 80 4.24 12.35 11.64
CA VAL A 80 3.83 13.75 11.75
C VAL A 80 3.35 14.09 13.17
N ARG A 81 2.76 13.12 13.89
CA ARG A 81 2.30 13.31 15.27
C ARG A 81 3.41 13.25 16.31
N THR A 82 4.51 12.58 16.02
CA THR A 82 5.59 12.36 16.99
C THR A 82 6.47 13.60 17.18
N ARG A 83 6.89 13.83 18.43
CA ARG A 83 7.75 14.97 18.82
C ARG A 83 9.19 14.54 19.08
N ASP A 84 9.44 13.24 19.18
CA ASP A 84 10.73 12.63 19.52
C ASP A 84 11.29 11.81 18.35
N VAL A 85 12.53 12.09 17.96
CA VAL A 85 13.27 11.36 16.93
C VAL A 85 13.46 9.89 17.31
N LYS A 86 13.58 9.59 18.60
CA LYS A 86 13.67 8.21 19.09
C LYS A 86 12.38 7.44 18.84
N GLU A 87 11.23 8.07 19.10
CA GLU A 87 9.92 7.50 18.78
C GLU A 87 9.74 7.31 17.27
N ALA A 88 10.22 8.26 16.45
CA ALA A 88 10.23 8.12 14.99
C ALA A 88 11.05 6.90 14.50
N LEU A 89 12.20 6.62 15.12
CA LEU A 89 13.00 5.44 14.79
C LEU A 89 12.30 4.12 15.19
N GLU A 90 11.60 4.10 16.32
CA GLU A 90 10.79 2.95 16.75
C GLU A 90 9.65 2.69 15.75
N LEU A 91 8.95 3.74 15.31
CA LEU A 91 7.92 3.68 14.28
C LEU A 91 8.44 3.12 12.96
N GLN A 92 9.64 3.54 12.55
CA GLN A 92 10.27 3.05 11.33
C GLN A 92 10.64 1.56 11.44
N GLY A 93 11.08 1.12 12.63
CA GLY A 93 11.31 -0.29 12.94
C GLY A 93 10.04 -1.13 12.92
N GLU A 94 8.93 -0.62 13.48
CA GLU A 94 7.61 -1.25 13.41
C GLU A 94 7.14 -1.41 11.95
N TYR A 95 7.28 -0.35 11.16
CA TYR A 95 6.95 -0.36 9.74
C TYR A 95 7.75 -1.42 8.98
N MET A 96 9.07 -1.49 9.18
CA MET A 96 9.92 -2.52 8.54
C MET A 96 9.47 -3.95 8.91
N ARG A 97 9.13 -4.20 10.18
CA ARG A 97 8.62 -5.50 10.63
C ARG A 97 7.31 -5.87 9.95
N ASN A 98 6.39 -4.92 9.87
CA ASN A 98 5.10 -5.12 9.20
C ASN A 98 5.27 -5.35 7.69
N GLN A 99 6.17 -4.60 7.04
CA GLN A 99 6.50 -4.79 5.62
C GLN A 99 7.11 -6.18 5.36
N MET A 100 8.01 -6.67 6.22
CA MET A 100 8.55 -8.04 6.08
C MET A 100 7.46 -9.11 6.19
N SER A 101 6.50 -8.95 7.11
CA SER A 101 5.36 -9.86 7.22
C SER A 101 4.46 -9.80 5.98
N ALA A 102 4.19 -8.60 5.46
CA ALA A 102 3.42 -8.42 4.23
C ALA A 102 4.11 -9.08 3.03
N LEU A 103 5.43 -8.89 2.87
CA LEU A 103 6.21 -9.51 1.79
C LEU A 103 6.17 -11.05 1.83
N GLN A 104 6.24 -11.66 3.01
CA GLN A 104 6.11 -13.11 3.15
C GLN A 104 4.74 -13.62 2.67
N THR A 105 3.68 -12.88 2.98
CA THR A 105 2.33 -13.20 2.50
C THR A 105 2.23 -13.03 0.98
N GLN A 106 2.68 -11.89 0.45
CA GLN A 106 2.69 -11.62 -0.99
C GLN A 106 3.49 -12.67 -1.78
N ALA A 107 4.62 -13.15 -1.26
CA ALA A 107 5.42 -14.19 -1.91
C ALA A 107 4.67 -15.53 -2.04
N LYS A 108 3.93 -15.94 -1.01
CA LYS A 108 3.08 -17.15 -1.08
C LYS A 108 1.97 -16.99 -2.10
N GLU A 109 1.37 -15.80 -2.16
CA GLU A 109 0.27 -15.50 -3.08
C GLU A 109 0.73 -15.36 -4.53
N PHE A 110 1.96 -14.91 -4.76
CA PHE A 110 2.55 -14.89 -6.10
C PHE A 110 2.79 -16.31 -6.65
N ALA A 111 3.19 -17.25 -5.79
CA ALA A 111 3.36 -18.65 -6.19
C ALA A 111 2.03 -19.26 -6.65
N THR A 112 0.95 -19.05 -5.91
CA THR A 112 -0.38 -19.56 -6.28
C THR A 112 -0.93 -18.89 -7.54
N LEU A 113 -0.70 -17.58 -7.71
CA LEU A 113 -1.08 -16.85 -8.92
C LEU A 113 -0.33 -17.37 -10.16
N SER A 114 0.97 -17.66 -10.02
CA SER A 114 1.79 -18.21 -11.11
C SER A 114 1.30 -19.59 -11.56
N GLU A 115 0.86 -20.43 -10.63
CA GLU A 115 0.24 -21.73 -10.94
C GLU A 115 -1.10 -21.58 -11.65
N SER A 116 -1.95 -20.65 -11.21
CA SER A 116 -3.24 -20.35 -11.86
C SER A 116 -3.07 -19.87 -13.30
N ILE A 117 -2.13 -18.95 -13.55
CA ILE A 117 -1.83 -18.44 -14.89
C ILE A 117 -1.31 -19.57 -15.80
N LYS A 118 -0.42 -20.43 -15.30
CA LYS A 118 0.05 -21.61 -16.04
C LYS A 118 -1.09 -22.56 -16.37
N ALA A 119 -1.97 -22.85 -15.41
CA ALA A 119 -3.11 -23.75 -15.63
C ALA A 119 -4.07 -23.21 -16.71
N ASP A 120 -4.32 -21.91 -16.74
CA ASP A 120 -5.15 -21.27 -17.76
C ASP A 120 -4.52 -21.34 -19.15
N MET A 121 -3.22 -21.12 -19.27
CA MET A 121 -2.50 -21.30 -20.54
C MET A 121 -2.58 -22.74 -21.06
N THR A 122 -2.39 -23.73 -20.19
CA THR A 122 -2.49 -25.15 -20.56
C THR A 122 -3.90 -25.50 -21.04
N LYS A 123 -4.95 -24.99 -20.36
CA LYS A 123 -6.34 -25.18 -20.79
C LYS A 123 -6.66 -24.52 -22.12
N ALA A 124 -6.10 -23.33 -22.39
CA ALA A 124 -6.26 -22.64 -23.65
C ALA A 124 -5.60 -23.40 -24.82
N GLN A 125 -4.41 -23.96 -24.60
CA GLN A 125 -3.73 -24.80 -25.60
C GLN A 125 -4.45 -26.12 -25.88
N ALA A 126 -5.10 -26.72 -24.88
CA ALA A 126 -5.85 -27.98 -25.07
C ALA A 126 -7.22 -27.79 -25.77
N LYS A 127 -7.70 -26.55 -25.89
CA LYS A 127 -8.95 -26.21 -26.58
C LYS A 127 -8.74 -25.65 -28.00
N ALA A 128 -7.49 -25.37 -28.38
CA ALA A 128 -7.08 -24.93 -29.71
C ALA A 128 -6.71 -26.14 -30.58
#